data_AF-A0A2M8BXJ0-F1
#
_entry.id   AF-A0A2M8BXJ0-F1
#
_cell.length_a   1.000
_cell.length_b   1.000
_cell.length_c   1.000
_cell.angle_alpha   90.00
_cell.angle_beta   90.00
_cell.angle_gamma   90.00
#
_symmetry.space_group_name_H-M   'P 1'
#
loop_
_entity.id
_entity.type
_entity.pdbx_description
1 polymer ?
#
loop_
_entity_poly.entity_id
_entity_poly.type
_entity_poly.pdbx_seq_one_letter_code
_entity_poly.pdbx_strand_id
1 'polypeptide(L)'
;MCARASSLFDKNQEAAERHVREKKADSEPLVPAMDEQNARGFTMRRLSFLLVALALLWVTACNKKAETDGKDPKPATNSAAEEAKPADPEPGTEETPAAAPVERTLVGRVQEMPWSKDFESWDAGATVDTEYYVLRVEGSTEAPILRFSEQVPFEKFAEFEGKRVEVVGTDAVPKTYVPKGPGDVYPMDKNGVPAPRGSGFIVKFIVEKE
;
A
#
# COMPACT_ATOMS: atom_id res chain seq x y z
N MET A 1 -11.28 -77.95 8.03
CA MET A 1 -10.75 -76.87 8.88
C MET A 1 -10.88 -75.57 8.12
N CYS A 2 -11.89 -74.72 8.43
CA CYS A 2 -12.00 -73.32 7.98
C CYS A 2 -13.29 -72.72 8.57
N ALA A 3 -13.24 -72.24 9.81
CA ALA A 3 -14.32 -71.43 10.40
C ALA A 3 -13.82 -70.76 11.68
N ARG A 4 -13.03 -69.67 11.55
CA ARG A 4 -12.73 -68.74 12.66
C ARG A 4 -11.99 -67.51 12.14
N ALA A 5 -12.63 -66.70 11.31
CA ALA A 5 -12.04 -65.43 10.85
C ALA A 5 -13.06 -64.31 10.55
N SER A 6 -14.28 -64.39 11.08
CA SER A 6 -15.33 -63.40 10.75
C SER A 6 -15.89 -62.64 11.96
N SER A 7 -15.33 -62.81 13.16
CA SER A 7 -15.91 -62.26 14.40
C SER A 7 -15.22 -60.99 14.94
N LEU A 8 -14.09 -60.58 14.36
CA LEU A 8 -13.28 -59.47 14.89
C LEU A 8 -13.41 -58.16 14.10
N PHE A 9 -14.04 -58.18 12.92
CA PHE A 9 -14.18 -56.98 12.09
C PHE A 9 -15.40 -56.13 12.47
N ASP A 10 -16.51 -56.75 12.89
CA ASP A 10 -17.74 -56.01 13.21
C ASP A 10 -17.63 -55.17 14.50
N LYS A 11 -16.78 -55.55 15.45
CA LYS A 11 -16.65 -54.83 16.73
C LYS A 11 -15.85 -53.53 16.64
N ASN A 12 -15.04 -53.34 15.59
CA ASN A 12 -14.24 -52.12 15.42
C ASN A 12 -14.99 -51.00 14.69
N GLN A 13 -16.05 -51.31 13.94
CA GLN A 13 -16.83 -50.30 13.24
C GLN A 13 -17.78 -49.55 14.18
N GLU A 14 -18.32 -50.24 15.20
CA GLU A 14 -19.25 -49.64 16.18
C GLU A 14 -18.57 -48.67 17.17
N ALA A 15 -17.25 -48.80 17.39
CA ALA A 15 -16.48 -47.90 18.24
C ALA A 15 -16.13 -46.56 17.54
N ALA A 16 -15.96 -46.58 16.21
CA ALA A 16 -15.63 -45.38 15.45
C ALA A 16 -16.81 -44.41 15.30
N GLU A 17 -18.05 -44.93 15.26
CA GLU A 17 -19.25 -44.10 15.07
C GLU A 17 -19.72 -43.38 16.34
N ARG A 18 -19.38 -43.87 17.55
CA ARG A 18 -19.69 -43.15 18.80
C ARG A 18 -18.86 -41.88 18.96
N HIS A 19 -17.60 -41.88 18.51
CA HIS A 19 -16.72 -40.72 18.66
C HIS A 19 -17.08 -39.53 17.75
N VAL A 20 -17.79 -39.78 16.65
CA VAL A 20 -18.29 -38.72 15.76
C VAL A 20 -19.57 -38.07 16.32
N ARG A 21 -20.33 -38.79 17.16
CA ARG A 21 -21.62 -38.30 17.68
C ARG A 21 -21.48 -37.42 18.93
N GLU A 22 -20.41 -37.56 19.71
CA GLU A 22 -20.15 -36.72 20.89
C GLU A 22 -19.48 -35.37 20.57
N LYS A 23 -18.83 -35.20 19.41
CA LYS A 23 -18.22 -33.90 19.03
C LYS A 23 -19.19 -32.90 18.37
N LYS A 24 -20.48 -33.24 18.26
CA LYS A 24 -21.49 -32.41 17.56
C LYS A 24 -22.45 -31.67 18.50
N ALA A 25 -22.20 -31.70 19.81
CA ALA A 25 -23.11 -31.12 20.80
C ALA A 25 -22.63 -29.81 21.47
N ASP A 26 -21.37 -29.38 21.30
CA ASP A 26 -20.82 -28.16 21.92
C ASP A 26 -20.31 -27.15 20.88
N SER A 27 -21.16 -26.80 19.92
CA SER A 27 -20.94 -25.61 19.09
C SER A 27 -22.27 -24.92 18.84
N GLU A 28 -22.84 -24.35 19.89
CA GLU A 28 -23.76 -23.23 19.70
C GLU A 28 -23.02 -22.14 18.91
N PRO A 29 -23.53 -21.70 17.76
CA PRO A 29 -23.02 -20.49 17.16
C PRO A 29 -23.42 -19.33 18.09
N LEU A 30 -22.45 -18.76 18.78
CA LEU A 30 -22.52 -17.38 19.24
C LEU A 30 -22.76 -16.53 18.00
N VAL A 31 -24.03 -16.25 17.74
CA VAL A 31 -24.46 -15.25 16.77
C VAL A 31 -23.96 -13.91 17.33
N PRO A 32 -22.94 -13.25 16.76
CA PRO A 32 -22.76 -11.85 17.07
C PRO A 32 -24.02 -11.14 16.60
N ALA A 33 -24.68 -10.44 17.53
CA ALA A 33 -25.76 -9.53 17.21
C ALA A 33 -25.32 -8.67 16.02
N MET A 34 -25.95 -8.88 14.86
CA MET A 34 -25.76 -8.02 13.72
C MET A 34 -26.32 -6.66 14.12
N ASP A 35 -25.41 -5.69 14.29
CA ASP A 35 -25.76 -4.28 14.39
C ASP A 35 -26.58 -3.88 13.16
N GLU A 36 -27.86 -3.63 13.43
CA GLU A 36 -28.87 -3.10 12.52
C GLU A 36 -28.62 -1.60 12.27
N GLN A 37 -27.41 -1.23 11.83
CA GLN A 37 -27.04 0.18 11.64
C GLN A 37 -26.28 0.52 10.35
N ASN A 38 -26.23 -0.36 9.34
CA ASN A 38 -25.60 0.02 8.06
C ASN A 38 -26.50 -0.07 6.82
N ALA A 39 -27.77 0.29 6.99
CA ALA A 39 -28.73 0.48 5.90
C ALA A 39 -29.06 1.97 5.68
N ARG A 40 -28.08 2.87 5.72
CA ARG A 40 -28.24 4.28 5.32
C ARG A 40 -26.94 4.85 4.74
N GLY A 41 -26.61 4.44 3.52
CA GLY A 41 -25.42 4.98 2.82
C GLY A 41 -25.57 5.01 1.30
N PHE A 42 -26.78 5.03 0.76
CA PHE A 42 -27.03 5.01 -0.68
C PHE A 42 -28.03 6.11 -1.05
N THR A 43 -27.56 7.37 -1.12
CA THR A 43 -28.19 8.51 -1.85
C THR A 43 -27.55 9.86 -1.45
N MET A 44 -26.27 10.09 -1.77
CA MET A 44 -25.73 11.47 -1.73
C MET A 44 -24.72 11.77 -2.85
N ARG A 45 -24.87 11.16 -4.03
CA ARG A 45 -24.09 11.51 -5.23
C ARG A 45 -24.73 12.58 -6.13
N ARG A 46 -25.71 13.37 -5.65
CA ARG A 46 -26.40 14.40 -6.47
C ARG A 46 -26.52 15.81 -5.88
N LEU A 47 -25.92 16.11 -4.72
CA LEU A 47 -25.93 17.48 -4.18
C LEU A 47 -24.58 18.23 -4.29
N SER A 48 -23.47 17.58 -4.64
CA SER A 48 -22.15 18.24 -4.64
C SER A 48 -21.90 19.17 -5.84
N PHE A 49 -22.72 19.14 -6.89
CA PHE A 49 -22.54 20.01 -8.06
C PHE A 49 -23.03 21.45 -7.84
N LEU A 50 -23.88 21.71 -6.84
CA LEU A 50 -24.41 23.06 -6.56
C LEU A 50 -23.49 23.90 -5.65
N LEU A 51 -22.66 23.27 -4.81
CA LEU A 51 -21.72 23.99 -3.93
C LEU A 51 -20.44 24.45 -4.64
N VAL A 52 -19.98 23.71 -5.67
CA VAL A 52 -18.79 24.11 -6.46
C VAL A 52 -19.06 25.36 -7.30
N ALA A 53 -20.29 25.52 -7.81
CA ALA A 53 -20.68 26.70 -8.59
C ALA A 53 -20.73 27.99 -7.74
N LEU A 54 -21.05 27.90 -6.44
CA LEU A 54 -21.07 29.07 -5.54
C LEU A 54 -19.65 29.51 -5.14
N ALA A 55 -18.70 28.57 -5.03
CA ALA A 55 -17.30 28.89 -4.69
C ALA A 55 -16.57 29.65 -5.82
N LEU A 56 -16.88 29.36 -7.09
CA LEU A 56 -16.31 30.06 -8.24
C LEU A 56 -16.78 31.53 -8.36
N LEU A 57 -17.94 31.87 -7.78
CA LEU A 57 -18.44 33.25 -7.71
C LEU A 57 -17.78 34.08 -6.61
N TRP A 58 -17.15 33.46 -5.62
CA TRP A 58 -16.44 34.18 -4.55
C TRP A 58 -15.00 34.53 -4.93
N VAL A 59 -14.32 33.67 -5.70
CA VAL A 59 -12.93 33.90 -6.13
C VAL A 59 -12.79 35.10 -7.08
N THR A 60 -13.83 35.45 -7.84
CA THR A 60 -13.78 36.60 -8.76
C THR A 60 -14.06 37.95 -8.08
N ALA A 61 -14.58 37.98 -6.84
CA ALA A 61 -14.93 39.21 -6.14
C ALA A 61 -13.81 39.80 -5.26
N CYS A 62 -12.73 39.05 -4.98
CA CYS A 62 -11.66 39.50 -4.08
C CYS A 62 -10.42 40.08 -4.79
N ASN A 63 -10.34 40.08 -6.11
CA ASN A 63 -9.14 40.55 -6.82
C ASN A 63 -9.18 42.04 -7.15
N LYS A 64 -9.49 42.86 -6.15
CA LYS A 64 -9.37 44.31 -6.25
C LYS A 64 -8.82 44.82 -4.92
N LYS A 65 -7.63 45.42 -5.00
CA LYS A 65 -7.01 46.35 -4.03
C LYS A 65 -5.90 45.75 -3.17
N ALA A 66 -4.65 45.88 -3.64
CA ALA A 66 -3.48 46.17 -2.81
C ALA A 66 -2.32 46.60 -3.71
N GLU A 67 -2.39 47.85 -4.16
CA GLU A 67 -1.24 48.65 -4.57
C GLU A 67 -0.87 49.46 -3.33
N THR A 68 0.35 49.30 -2.79
CA THR A 68 1.17 50.37 -2.19
C THR A 68 2.43 49.83 -1.50
N ASP A 69 3.51 50.52 -1.84
CA ASP A 69 4.67 50.87 -1.01
C ASP A 69 5.78 49.85 -0.77
N GLY A 70 6.90 50.19 -1.39
CA GLY A 70 8.19 49.56 -1.22
C GLY A 70 8.80 49.82 0.16
N LYS A 71 9.74 48.95 0.49
CA LYS A 71 10.92 49.32 1.26
C LYS A 71 11.98 48.25 1.06
N ASP A 72 12.99 48.58 0.26
CA ASP A 72 14.20 47.77 0.14
C ASP A 72 14.90 47.65 1.50
N PRO A 73 15.16 46.43 2.02
CA PRO A 73 16.16 46.24 3.04
C PRO A 73 17.51 45.96 2.37
N LYS A 74 18.36 46.98 2.44
CA LYS A 74 19.84 46.97 2.46
C LYS A 74 20.48 45.56 2.62
N PRO A 75 21.37 45.12 1.71
CA PRO A 75 22.18 43.93 1.95
C PRO A 75 23.26 44.25 2.99
N ALA A 76 23.22 43.56 4.13
CA ALA A 76 24.32 43.52 5.07
C ALA A 76 25.36 42.50 4.58
N THR A 77 26.48 43.02 4.10
CA THR A 77 27.76 42.34 4.01
C THR A 77 28.16 41.82 5.39
N ASN A 78 28.34 40.51 5.52
CA ASN A 78 29.24 39.95 6.52
C ASN A 78 30.20 38.99 5.81
N SER A 79 31.43 39.48 5.64
CA SER A 79 32.62 38.66 5.54
C SER A 79 32.74 37.78 6.78
N ALA A 80 32.92 36.48 6.56
CA ALA A 80 33.71 35.63 7.44
C ALA A 80 34.22 34.47 6.58
N ALA A 81 35.42 34.67 6.02
CA ALA A 81 36.23 33.58 5.52
C ALA A 81 36.69 32.77 6.74
N GLU A 82 36.13 31.58 6.91
CA GLU A 82 36.63 30.60 7.86
C GLU A 82 37.37 29.52 7.08
N GLU A 83 38.66 29.46 7.35
CA GLU A 83 39.68 28.65 6.71
C GLU A 83 39.47 27.18 7.12
N ALA A 84 38.81 26.41 6.27
CA ALA A 84 38.61 24.98 6.47
C ALA A 84 39.92 24.21 6.19
N LYS A 85 40.49 23.67 7.27
CA LYS A 85 41.56 22.68 7.31
C LYS A 85 41.21 21.46 6.42
N PRO A 86 42.13 20.95 5.57
CA PRO A 86 41.87 19.76 4.77
C PRO A 86 41.79 18.53 5.69
N ALA A 87 40.61 17.91 5.74
CA ALA A 87 40.44 16.56 6.26
C ALA A 87 40.87 15.56 5.18
N ASP A 88 41.67 14.57 5.61
CA ASP A 88 42.12 13.46 4.78
C ASP A 88 40.96 12.80 4.01
N PRO A 89 41.14 12.44 2.72
CA PRO A 89 40.15 11.66 1.99
C PRO A 89 40.12 10.24 2.59
N GLU A 90 39.04 9.94 3.31
CA GLU A 90 38.74 8.56 3.70
C GLU A 90 38.62 7.66 2.46
N PRO A 91 39.07 6.39 2.57
CA PRO A 91 39.21 5.49 1.43
C PRO A 91 37.86 5.14 0.83
N GLY A 92 37.81 5.15 -0.50
CA GLY A 92 36.61 4.99 -1.31
C GLY A 92 35.75 3.82 -0.88
N THR A 93 34.51 4.14 -0.52
CA THR A 93 33.39 3.22 -0.64
C THR A 93 33.34 2.78 -2.09
N GLU A 94 33.74 1.53 -2.37
CA GLU A 94 33.49 0.87 -3.64
C GLU A 94 31.97 0.91 -3.89
N GLU A 95 31.54 1.85 -4.72
CA GLU A 95 30.21 1.85 -5.32
C GLU A 95 30.12 0.58 -6.18
N THR A 96 29.62 -0.49 -5.56
CA THR A 96 29.18 -1.69 -6.28
C THR A 96 28.21 -1.21 -7.35
N PRO A 97 28.48 -1.46 -8.65
CA PRO A 97 27.67 -0.92 -9.72
C PRO A 97 26.24 -1.38 -9.51
N ALA A 98 25.34 -0.43 -9.26
CA ALA A 98 23.92 -0.66 -9.14
C ALA A 98 23.47 -1.45 -10.39
N ALA A 99 23.08 -2.71 -10.19
CA ALA A 99 22.64 -3.58 -11.27
C ALA A 99 21.54 -2.85 -12.05
N ALA A 100 21.65 -2.85 -13.39
CA ALA A 100 20.65 -2.23 -14.24
C ALA A 100 19.25 -2.80 -13.92
N PRO A 101 18.19 -1.97 -13.95
CA PRO A 101 16.85 -2.43 -13.63
C PRO A 101 16.43 -3.56 -14.57
N VAL A 102 16.19 -4.75 -14.01
CA VAL A 102 15.80 -5.94 -14.76
C VAL A 102 14.29 -5.92 -14.96
N GLU A 103 13.86 -5.97 -16.21
CA GLU A 103 12.45 -6.14 -16.56
C GLU A 103 12.04 -7.60 -16.36
N ARG A 104 10.90 -7.82 -15.70
CA ARG A 104 10.33 -9.16 -15.48
C ARG A 104 8.82 -9.17 -15.69
N THR A 105 8.29 -10.38 -15.84
CA THR A 105 6.85 -10.65 -15.98
C THR A 105 6.35 -11.39 -14.75
N LEU A 106 5.25 -10.93 -14.17
CA LEU A 106 4.58 -11.56 -13.03
C LEU A 106 3.13 -11.89 -13.40
N VAL A 107 2.63 -13.01 -12.91
CA VAL A 107 1.22 -13.42 -13.09
C VAL A 107 0.59 -13.57 -11.71
N GLY A 108 -0.58 -12.96 -11.52
CA GLY A 108 -1.19 -12.88 -10.20
C GLY A 108 -2.59 -12.30 -10.23
N ARG A 109 -3.16 -12.08 -9.04
CA ARG A 109 -4.41 -11.33 -8.88
C ARG A 109 -4.16 -9.96 -8.28
N VAL A 110 -4.78 -8.94 -8.87
CA VAL A 110 -4.73 -7.59 -8.31
C VAL A 110 -5.65 -7.55 -7.09
N GLN A 111 -5.16 -6.98 -6.00
CA GLN A 111 -5.93 -6.74 -4.80
C GLN A 111 -5.77 -5.28 -4.38
N GLU A 112 -6.89 -4.62 -4.13
CA GLU A 112 -6.92 -3.33 -3.46
C GLU A 112 -6.68 -3.53 -1.96
N MET A 113 -5.84 -2.66 -1.40
CA MET A 113 -5.48 -2.65 0.00
C MET A 113 -5.81 -1.27 0.60
N PRO A 114 -6.58 -1.21 1.70
CA PRO A 114 -6.85 0.05 2.38
C PRO A 114 -5.58 0.56 3.07
N TRP A 115 -5.52 1.86 3.31
CA TRP A 115 -4.47 2.43 4.14
C TRP A 115 -4.48 1.83 5.55
N SER A 116 -3.30 1.48 6.03
CA SER A 116 -3.06 1.12 7.43
C SER A 116 -1.83 1.85 7.99
N LYS A 117 -1.57 1.70 9.29
CA LYS A 117 -0.37 2.23 9.96
C LYS A 117 0.84 1.29 9.85
N ASP A 118 0.76 0.27 9.01
CA ASP A 118 1.81 -0.73 8.86
C ASP A 118 2.88 -0.27 7.86
N PHE A 119 4.03 -0.95 7.91
CA PHE A 119 5.15 -0.66 7.04
C PHE A 119 4.81 -0.83 5.55
N GLU A 120 3.95 -1.79 5.19
CA GLU A 120 3.51 -2.01 3.80
C GLU A 120 2.77 -0.79 3.24
N SER A 121 1.79 -0.27 3.99
CA SER A 121 1.03 0.93 3.62
C SER A 121 1.94 2.17 3.54
N TRP A 122 2.87 2.30 4.49
CA TRP A 122 3.91 3.34 4.44
C TRP A 122 4.77 3.24 3.18
N ASP A 123 5.26 2.05 2.88
CA ASP A 123 6.14 1.81 1.74
C ASP A 123 5.38 2.05 0.44
N ALA A 124 4.14 1.55 0.32
CA ALA A 124 3.18 1.85 -0.73
C ALA A 124 2.92 3.35 -0.89
N GLY A 125 3.23 4.13 0.14
CA GLY A 125 3.04 5.55 0.15
C GLY A 125 1.57 5.95 0.17
N ALA A 126 0.73 5.06 0.67
CA ALA A 126 -0.65 5.36 0.96
C ALA A 126 -0.72 6.35 2.15
N THR A 127 -1.69 7.24 2.09
CA THR A 127 -2.13 8.11 3.17
C THR A 127 -3.53 7.69 3.64
N VAL A 128 -4.00 8.29 4.72
CA VAL A 128 -5.29 7.96 5.38
C VAL A 128 -6.47 7.87 4.39
N ASP A 129 -6.43 8.65 3.31
CA ASP A 129 -7.50 8.78 2.33
C ASP A 129 -7.19 8.12 0.98
N THR A 130 -6.13 7.32 0.88
CA THR A 130 -5.73 6.67 -0.39
C THR A 130 -5.52 5.17 -0.22
N GLU A 131 -6.07 4.39 -1.15
CA GLU A 131 -5.77 2.97 -1.31
C GLU A 131 -4.45 2.73 -2.07
N TYR A 132 -4.00 1.48 -2.09
CA TYR A 132 -2.94 1.01 -2.96
C TYR A 132 -3.28 -0.38 -3.47
N TYR A 133 -2.60 -0.80 -4.54
CA TYR A 133 -2.85 -2.09 -5.17
C TYR A 133 -1.62 -2.99 -4.99
N VAL A 134 -1.85 -4.27 -4.71
CA VAL A 134 -0.82 -5.31 -4.65
C VAL A 134 -1.15 -6.41 -5.67
N LEU A 135 -0.12 -7.10 -6.15
CA LEU A 135 -0.30 -8.28 -6.99
C LEU A 135 -0.02 -9.54 -6.17
N ARG A 136 -1.04 -10.34 -5.85
CA ARG A 136 -0.81 -11.68 -5.29
C ARG A 136 -0.30 -12.60 -6.38
N VAL A 137 1.01 -12.86 -6.39
CA VAL A 137 1.66 -13.69 -7.41
C VAL A 137 1.27 -15.15 -7.23
N GLU A 138 0.95 -15.82 -8.33
CA GLU A 138 0.59 -17.24 -8.28
C GLU A 138 1.79 -18.11 -7.92
N GLY A 139 1.62 -19.02 -6.94
CA GLY A 139 2.68 -19.94 -6.51
C GLY A 139 3.82 -19.28 -5.72
N SER A 140 3.68 -18.01 -5.33
CA SER A 140 4.65 -17.29 -4.51
C SER A 140 3.97 -16.66 -3.29
N THR A 141 4.76 -16.43 -2.24
CA THR A 141 4.34 -15.59 -1.10
C THR A 141 4.57 -14.12 -1.37
N GLU A 142 5.21 -13.77 -2.49
CA GLU A 142 5.43 -12.39 -2.91
C GLU A 142 4.11 -11.69 -3.28
N ALA A 143 3.92 -10.49 -2.72
CA ALA A 143 2.81 -9.61 -3.06
C ALA A 143 3.33 -8.19 -3.33
N PRO A 144 4.03 -7.95 -4.45
CA PRO A 144 4.60 -6.64 -4.73
C PRO A 144 3.51 -5.58 -4.85
N ILE A 145 3.78 -4.40 -4.29
CA ILE A 145 2.96 -3.20 -4.46
C ILE A 145 3.04 -2.75 -5.92
N LEU A 146 1.90 -2.61 -6.58
CA LEU A 146 1.83 -2.11 -7.95
C LEU A 146 2.07 -0.61 -7.98
N ARG A 147 3.05 -0.20 -8.79
CA ARG A 147 3.40 1.21 -9.02
C ARG A 147 2.96 1.61 -10.40
N PHE A 148 2.30 2.76 -10.48
CA PHE A 148 1.92 3.36 -11.74
C PHE A 148 3.16 3.79 -12.52
N SER A 149 2.99 3.89 -13.84
CA SER A 149 3.95 4.45 -14.76
C SER A 149 3.24 5.43 -15.69
N GLU A 150 3.98 6.04 -16.61
CA GLU A 150 3.36 6.85 -17.68
C GLU A 150 2.47 6.00 -18.60
N GLN A 151 2.76 4.71 -18.75
CA GLN A 151 2.01 3.78 -19.60
C GLN A 151 0.78 3.19 -18.89
N VAL A 152 0.84 3.03 -17.56
CA VAL A 152 -0.22 2.44 -16.74
C VAL A 152 -0.48 3.36 -15.54
N PRO A 153 -1.46 4.27 -15.65
CA PRO A 153 -1.80 5.19 -14.55
C PRO A 153 -2.45 4.42 -13.39
N PHE A 154 -2.45 5.01 -12.20
CA PHE A 154 -2.92 4.37 -10.98
C PHE A 154 -4.38 3.92 -11.07
N GLU A 155 -5.25 4.75 -11.64
CA GLU A 155 -6.69 4.51 -11.77
C GLU A 155 -6.99 3.26 -12.59
N LYS A 156 -6.07 2.86 -13.47
CA LYS A 156 -6.21 1.67 -14.30
C LYS A 156 -6.15 0.38 -13.48
N PHE A 157 -5.55 0.38 -12.28
CA PHE A 157 -5.51 -0.81 -11.44
C PHE A 157 -6.88 -1.22 -10.90
N ALA A 158 -7.77 -0.26 -10.65
CA ALA A 158 -9.14 -0.52 -10.20
C ALA A 158 -9.92 -1.40 -11.20
N GLU A 159 -9.65 -1.27 -12.50
CA GLU A 159 -10.30 -2.09 -13.54
C GLU A 159 -9.91 -3.58 -13.49
N PHE A 160 -8.79 -3.89 -12.81
CA PHE A 160 -8.25 -5.23 -12.67
C PHE A 160 -8.45 -5.82 -11.27
N GLU A 161 -9.09 -5.12 -10.34
CA GLU A 161 -9.29 -5.60 -8.97
C GLU A 161 -9.99 -6.98 -8.95
N GLY A 162 -9.41 -7.92 -8.20
CA GLY A 162 -9.87 -9.30 -8.10
C GLY A 162 -9.59 -10.17 -9.33
N LYS A 163 -9.23 -9.57 -10.46
CA LYS A 163 -8.95 -10.26 -11.72
C LYS A 163 -7.55 -10.85 -11.74
N ARG A 164 -7.40 -11.92 -12.51
CA ARG A 164 -6.11 -12.52 -12.81
C ARG A 164 -5.46 -11.73 -13.95
N VAL A 165 -4.20 -11.34 -13.78
CA VAL A 165 -3.48 -10.51 -14.72
C VAL A 165 -2.05 -11.01 -14.92
N GLU A 166 -1.51 -10.69 -16.09
CA GLU A 166 -0.07 -10.71 -16.36
C GLU A 166 0.42 -9.26 -16.39
N VAL A 167 1.43 -8.94 -15.58
CA VAL A 167 2.06 -7.63 -15.53
C VAL A 167 3.52 -7.73 -15.99
N VAL A 168 3.96 -6.73 -16.75
CA VAL A 168 5.36 -6.57 -17.16
C VAL A 168 5.86 -5.25 -16.59
N GLY A 169 7.05 -5.27 -16.00
CA GLY A 169 7.56 -4.13 -15.27
C GLY A 169 8.95 -4.34 -14.68
N THR A 170 9.35 -3.39 -13.84
CA THR A 170 10.66 -3.39 -13.16
C THR A 170 10.47 -3.13 -11.67
N ASP A 171 11.31 -3.72 -10.85
CA ASP A 171 11.29 -3.44 -9.41
C ASP A 171 11.70 -1.99 -9.11
N ALA A 172 10.88 -1.32 -8.29
CA ALA A 172 11.17 0.01 -7.81
C ALA A 172 12.20 -0.07 -6.69
N VAL A 173 13.32 0.65 -6.85
CA VAL A 173 14.31 0.81 -5.78
C VAL A 173 13.74 1.77 -4.75
N PRO A 174 13.53 1.34 -3.49
CA PRO A 174 13.01 2.22 -2.46
C PRO A 174 14.01 3.34 -2.16
N LYS A 175 13.48 4.51 -1.79
CA LYS A 175 14.29 5.69 -1.46
C LYS A 175 14.08 6.07 -0.01
N THR A 176 15.15 6.50 0.66
CA THR A 176 15.04 7.06 2.01
C THR A 176 14.08 8.24 1.99
N TYR A 177 13.10 8.22 2.90
CA TYR A 177 12.14 9.30 3.00
C TYR A 177 12.80 10.57 3.53
N VAL A 178 12.55 11.70 2.86
CA VAL A 178 13.00 13.03 3.29
C VAL A 178 11.79 13.80 3.79
N PRO A 179 11.68 14.09 5.10
CA PRO A 179 10.58 14.86 5.65
C PRO A 179 10.52 16.25 5.05
N LYS A 180 9.31 16.74 4.74
CA LYS A 180 9.11 18.05 4.11
C LYS A 180 8.84 19.16 5.11
N GLY A 181 8.50 18.82 6.35
CA GLY A 181 8.26 19.79 7.41
C GLY A 181 8.23 19.19 8.82
N PRO A 182 8.21 20.07 9.85
CA PRO A 182 8.32 19.68 11.26
C PRO A 182 7.08 18.94 11.83
N GLY A 183 6.06 18.68 11.03
CA GLY A 183 4.84 17.94 11.43
C GLY A 183 4.64 16.60 10.72
N ASP A 184 5.57 16.20 9.85
CA ASP A 184 5.47 14.90 9.17
C ASP A 184 5.69 13.75 10.17
N VAL A 185 4.75 12.83 10.23
CA VAL A 185 4.85 11.59 11.04
C VAL A 185 5.18 10.44 10.10
N TYR A 186 6.27 9.74 10.40
CA TYR A 186 6.77 8.63 9.59
C TYR A 186 7.51 7.59 10.45
N PRO A 187 7.54 6.32 10.02
CA PRO A 187 8.30 5.29 10.71
C PRO A 187 9.80 5.60 10.63
N MET A 188 10.49 5.36 11.74
CA MET A 188 11.94 5.46 11.86
C MET A 188 12.50 4.14 12.37
N ASP A 189 13.75 3.86 12.01
CA ASP A 189 14.48 2.76 12.61
C ASP A 189 14.97 3.10 14.04
N LYS A 190 15.64 2.14 14.69
CA LYS A 190 16.22 2.29 16.03
C LYS A 190 17.29 3.39 16.14
N ASN A 191 17.84 3.85 15.01
CA ASN A 191 18.87 4.89 14.93
C ASN A 191 18.26 6.27 14.61
N GLY A 192 16.94 6.36 14.48
CA GLY A 192 16.25 7.59 14.10
C GLY A 192 16.32 7.90 12.60
N VAL A 193 16.72 6.94 11.76
CA VAL A 193 16.75 7.10 10.31
C VAL A 193 15.34 6.86 9.76
N PRO A 194 14.80 7.75 8.92
CA PRO A 194 13.50 7.54 8.29
C PRO A 194 13.49 6.23 7.50
N ALA A 195 12.42 5.46 7.67
CA ALA A 195 12.29 4.22 6.93
C ALA A 195 12.17 4.51 5.43
N PRO A 196 12.75 3.66 4.56
CA PRO A 196 12.64 3.82 3.13
C PRO A 196 11.17 3.72 2.67
N ARG A 197 10.89 4.30 1.51
CA ARG A 197 9.55 4.34 0.91
C ARG A 197 9.66 4.19 -0.60
N GLY A 198 8.59 3.68 -1.22
CA GLY A 198 8.47 3.64 -2.68
C GLY A 198 8.96 2.34 -3.31
N SER A 199 9.09 1.25 -2.54
CA SER A 199 9.37 -0.07 -3.12
C SER A 199 8.15 -0.61 -3.89
N GLY A 200 8.33 -1.70 -4.64
CA GLY A 200 7.25 -2.37 -5.37
C GLY A 200 7.61 -2.62 -6.82
N PHE A 201 6.61 -2.69 -7.68
CA PHE A 201 6.75 -3.10 -9.07
C PHE A 201 6.16 -2.05 -10.01
N ILE A 202 7.02 -1.38 -10.77
CA ILE A 202 6.62 -0.35 -11.76
C ILE A 202 6.04 -1.04 -12.99
N VAL A 203 4.72 -0.94 -13.12
CA VAL A 203 3.97 -1.63 -14.17
C VAL A 203 4.09 -0.85 -15.47
N LYS A 204 4.69 -1.44 -16.50
CA LYS A 204 4.72 -0.89 -17.85
C LYS A 204 3.58 -1.41 -18.71
N PHE A 205 3.14 -2.64 -18.45
CA PHE A 205 2.07 -3.30 -19.18
C PHE A 205 1.28 -4.23 -18.27
N ILE A 206 -0.04 -4.29 -18.46
CA ILE A 206 -0.97 -5.12 -17.69
C ILE A 206 -2.05 -5.67 -18.62
N VAL A 207 -2.30 -6.98 -18.56
CA VAL A 207 -3.31 -7.67 -19.37
C VAL A 207 -4.08 -8.65 -18.50
N GLU A 208 -5.40 -8.65 -18.63
CA GLU A 208 -6.28 -9.64 -18.01
C GLU A 208 -6.03 -11.03 -18.60
N LYS A 209 -5.93 -12.03 -17.73
CA LYS A 209 -5.83 -13.44 -18.09
C LYS A 209 -7.11 -14.14 -17.65
N GLU A 210 -7.62 -14.99 -18.54
CA GLU A 210 -8.70 -15.92 -18.23
C GLU A 210 -8.29 -16.95 -17.16
#